data_AF-A0A3N0AEC1-F1
#
_entry.id   AF-A0A3N0AEC1-F1
#
_cell.length_a   1.000
_cell.length_b   1.000
_cell.length_c   1.000
_cell.angle_alpha   90.00
_cell.angle_beta   90.00
_cell.angle_gamma   90.00
#
_symmetry.space_group_name_H-M   'P 1'
#
loop_
_entity.id
_entity.type
_entity.pdbx_description
1 polymer ?
#
loop_
_entity_poly.entity_id
_entity_poly.type
_entity_poly.pdbx_seq_one_letter_code
_entity_poly.pdbx_strand_id
1 'polypeptide(L)'
;MLSQSDEGLDTLGVVGYKCKRGKDYARQEATHPVRMVTASVPVEGRLSPVSVKTAQPVPKNKIMQVAAVLAAARVQPPVREGDVVVADICDTGIDAIATKTVL
;
A
#
# COMPACT_ATOMS: atom_id res chain seq x y z
N MET A 1 -17.26 37.96 -6.59
CA MET A 1 -16.00 38.43 -5.97
C MET A 1 -15.69 37.44 -4.84
N LEU A 2 -14.85 36.45 -5.09
CA LEU A 2 -14.43 35.51 -4.04
C LEU A 2 -13.31 36.20 -3.27
N SER A 3 -13.58 36.55 -2.01
CA SER A 3 -12.59 37.12 -1.10
C SER A 3 -11.51 36.08 -0.83
N GLN A 4 -10.32 36.33 -1.35
CA GLN A 4 -9.10 35.61 -1.03
C GLN A 4 -8.59 36.12 0.32
N SER A 5 -8.46 35.22 1.29
CA SER A 5 -7.63 35.45 2.47
C SER A 5 -6.25 34.83 2.21
N ASP A 6 -5.21 35.64 2.37
CA ASP A 6 -3.80 35.28 2.42
C ASP A 6 -3.56 34.05 3.29
N GLU A 7 -3.08 32.97 2.67
CA GLU A 7 -2.23 31.89 3.23
C GLU A 7 -2.08 30.83 2.11
N GLY A 8 -1.15 31.10 1.19
CA GLY A 8 -0.54 30.11 0.28
C GLY A 8 -1.47 29.47 -0.76
N LEU A 9 -1.32 29.90 -2.02
CA LEU A 9 -1.84 29.19 -3.18
C LEU A 9 -1.29 27.74 -3.17
N ASP A 10 -2.12 26.80 -2.71
CA ASP A 10 -1.93 25.40 -3.03
C ASP A 10 -2.00 25.28 -4.55
N THR A 11 -0.88 24.99 -5.21
CA THR A 11 -0.77 25.00 -6.68
C THR A 11 -1.78 24.08 -7.39
N LEU A 12 -2.43 23.17 -6.64
CA LEU A 12 -3.47 22.26 -7.13
C LEU A 12 -4.92 22.76 -6.93
N GLY A 13 -5.13 23.88 -6.22
CA GLY A 13 -6.46 24.48 -6.06
C GLY A 13 -7.49 23.56 -5.38
N VAL A 14 -7.08 22.73 -4.42
CA VAL A 14 -7.97 21.74 -3.78
C VAL A 14 -9.07 22.43 -2.97
N VAL A 15 -10.33 22.24 -3.37
CA VAL A 15 -11.55 22.78 -2.73
C VAL A 15 -12.51 21.67 -2.31
N GLY A 16 -13.51 21.99 -1.48
CA GLY A 16 -14.58 21.06 -1.10
C GLY A 16 -14.23 20.02 -0.02
N TYR A 17 -13.07 20.13 0.63
CA TYR A 17 -12.68 19.26 1.75
C TYR A 17 -13.38 19.68 3.05
N LYS A 18 -13.80 18.71 3.86
CA LYS A 18 -14.41 18.94 5.19
C LYS A 18 -13.40 18.82 6.35
N CYS A 19 -12.18 18.35 6.07
CA CYS A 19 -11.11 18.21 7.06
C CYS A 19 -9.73 18.19 6.39
N LYS A 20 -8.67 18.38 7.19
CA LYS A 20 -7.27 18.35 6.75
C LYS A 20 -6.91 17.05 6.01
N ARG A 21 -7.33 15.90 6.57
CA ARG A 21 -7.09 14.58 5.94
C ARG A 21 -7.65 14.49 4.52
N GLY A 22 -8.81 15.11 4.28
CA GLY A 22 -9.43 15.15 2.94
C GLY A 22 -8.63 16.00 1.96
N LYS A 23 -8.11 17.16 2.41
CA LYS A 23 -7.23 18.00 1.61
C LYS A 23 -5.93 17.26 1.26
N ASP A 24 -5.29 16.63 2.24
CA ASP A 24 -4.04 15.90 2.05
C ASP A 24 -4.23 14.67 1.14
N TYR A 25 -5.31 13.91 1.33
CA TYR A 25 -5.67 12.80 0.43
C TYR A 25 -5.90 13.28 -1.01
N ALA A 26 -6.67 14.35 -1.22
CA ALA A 26 -6.94 14.86 -2.56
C ALA A 26 -5.66 15.31 -3.28
N ARG A 27 -4.74 15.98 -2.57
CA ARG A 27 -3.41 16.34 -3.10
C ARG A 27 -2.60 15.11 -3.47
N GLN A 28 -2.51 14.13 -2.56
CA GLN A 28 -1.76 12.90 -2.79
C GLN A 28 -2.35 12.12 -3.96
N GLU A 29 -3.66 11.94 -4.02
CA GLU A 29 -4.31 11.20 -5.10
C GLU A 29 -4.10 11.86 -6.47
N ALA A 30 -4.08 13.20 -6.52
CA ALA A 30 -3.87 13.96 -7.75
C ALA A 30 -2.41 13.95 -8.25
N THR A 31 -1.42 13.87 -7.36
CA THR A 31 0.00 14.02 -7.72
C THR A 31 0.80 12.73 -7.62
N HIS A 32 0.51 11.90 -6.62
CA HIS A 32 1.23 10.66 -6.33
C HIS A 32 0.28 9.66 -5.65
N PRO A 33 -0.69 9.09 -6.38
CA PRO A 33 -1.64 8.16 -5.81
C PRO A 33 -0.93 6.89 -5.34
N VAL A 34 -1.23 6.48 -4.12
CA VAL A 34 -0.66 5.26 -3.49
C VAL A 34 -1.77 4.33 -3.04
N ARG A 35 -1.49 3.02 -3.00
CA ARG A 35 -2.43 2.00 -2.50
C ARG A 35 -1.69 0.92 -1.73
N MET A 36 -2.32 0.40 -0.68
CA MET A 36 -1.85 -0.82 -0.02
C MET A 36 -2.23 -2.01 -0.91
N VAL A 37 -1.24 -2.83 -1.28
CA VAL A 37 -1.48 -4.03 -2.09
C VAL A 37 -1.63 -5.21 -1.15
N THR A 38 -2.67 -6.02 -1.36
CA THR A 38 -2.95 -7.23 -0.59
C THR A 38 -2.98 -8.43 -1.51
N ALA A 39 -2.56 -9.60 -1.00
CA ALA A 39 -2.56 -10.86 -1.72
C ALA A 39 -2.70 -12.04 -0.77
N SER A 40 -3.02 -13.21 -1.33
CA SER A 40 -2.95 -14.50 -0.62
C SER A 40 -1.78 -15.30 -1.19
N VAL A 41 -0.83 -15.68 -0.34
CA VAL A 41 0.38 -16.42 -0.73
C VAL A 41 0.25 -17.87 -0.25
N PRO A 42 0.45 -18.87 -1.12
CA PRO A 42 0.42 -20.27 -0.72
C PRO A 42 1.50 -20.59 0.31
N VAL A 43 1.12 -21.39 1.31
CA VAL A 43 2.04 -21.90 2.34
C VAL A 43 2.27 -23.38 2.06
N GLU A 44 3.53 -23.79 1.96
CA GLU A 44 3.91 -25.16 1.63
C GLU A 44 3.35 -26.17 2.64
N GLY A 45 2.77 -27.27 2.13
CA GLY A 45 2.18 -28.31 2.98
C GLY A 45 0.97 -27.86 3.79
N ARG A 46 0.30 -26.76 3.42
CA ARG A 46 -0.92 -26.25 4.07
C ARG A 46 -2.01 -25.94 3.06
N LEU A 47 -3.25 -26.22 3.46
CA LEU A 47 -4.43 -25.82 2.68
C LEU A 47 -4.74 -24.33 2.83
N SER A 48 -4.41 -23.75 3.99
CA SER A 48 -4.66 -22.33 4.25
C SER A 48 -3.50 -21.49 3.71
N PRO A 49 -3.72 -20.60 2.72
CA PRO A 49 -2.72 -19.61 2.34
C PRO A 49 -2.54 -18.58 3.47
N VAL A 50 -1.44 -17.84 3.44
CA VAL A 50 -1.23 -16.68 4.33
C VAL A 50 -1.67 -15.41 3.60
N SER A 51 -2.40 -14.54 4.29
CA SER A 51 -2.76 -13.22 3.77
C SER A 51 -1.57 -12.28 3.97
N VAL A 52 -1.23 -11.53 2.92
CA VAL A 52 -0.06 -10.66 2.86
C VAL A 52 -0.51 -9.28 2.43
N LYS A 53 0.13 -8.23 2.96
CA LYS A 53 -0.04 -6.86 2.49
C LYS A 53 1.31 -6.16 2.38
N THR A 54 1.42 -5.12 1.56
CA THR A 54 2.55 -4.20 1.67
C THR A 54 2.50 -3.48 3.02
N ALA A 55 3.64 -3.32 3.68
CA ALA A 55 3.75 -2.70 5.01
C ALA A 55 3.28 -1.22 4.98
N GLN A 56 3.50 -0.55 3.85
CA GLN A 56 2.99 0.78 3.53
C GLN A 56 2.34 0.80 2.14
N PRO A 57 1.53 1.81 1.81
CA PRO A 57 1.03 2.01 0.45
C PRO A 57 2.16 2.19 -0.57
N VAL A 58 2.07 1.51 -1.71
CA VAL A 58 2.99 1.66 -2.84
C VAL A 58 2.41 2.60 -3.90
N PRO A 59 3.24 3.23 -4.74
CA PRO A 59 2.78 4.03 -5.87
C PRO A 59 1.84 3.26 -6.81
N LYS A 60 0.78 3.92 -7.31
CA LYS A 60 -0.25 3.28 -8.16
C LYS A 60 0.34 2.59 -9.40
N ASN A 61 1.36 3.17 -10.00
CA ASN A 61 2.05 2.61 -11.17
C ASN A 61 2.86 1.33 -10.86
N LYS A 62 3.14 1.02 -9.58
CA LYS A 62 3.84 -0.19 -9.15
C LYS A 62 2.90 -1.33 -8.75
N ILE A 63 1.60 -1.08 -8.58
CA ILE A 63 0.62 -2.07 -8.09
C ILE A 63 0.68 -3.38 -8.89
N MET A 64 0.71 -3.30 -10.23
CA MET A 64 0.73 -4.50 -11.08
C MET A 64 2.02 -5.30 -10.94
N GLN A 65 3.16 -4.62 -10.78
CA GLN A 65 4.45 -5.26 -10.58
C GLN A 65 4.49 -5.97 -9.21
N VAL A 66 4.02 -5.30 -8.16
CA VAL A 66 3.91 -5.86 -6.80
C VAL A 66 2.96 -7.07 -6.79
N ALA A 67 1.80 -6.97 -7.43
CA ALA A 67 0.85 -8.07 -7.53
C ALA A 67 1.44 -9.29 -8.23
N ALA A 68 2.20 -9.09 -9.32
CA ALA A 68 2.88 -10.18 -10.02
C ALA A 68 3.93 -10.88 -9.15
N VAL A 69 4.74 -10.12 -8.40
CA VAL A 69 5.72 -10.67 -7.46
C VAL A 69 5.03 -11.49 -6.36
N LEU A 70 3.96 -10.97 -5.76
CA LEU A 70 3.22 -11.69 -4.72
C LEU A 70 2.51 -12.93 -5.23
N ALA A 71 2.01 -12.94 -6.48
CA ALA A 71 1.40 -14.11 -7.09
C ALA A 71 2.40 -15.26 -7.31
N ALA A 72 3.66 -14.93 -7.57
CA ALA A 72 4.74 -15.90 -7.71
C ALA A 72 5.32 -16.38 -6.37
N ALA A 73 5.14 -15.62 -5.29
CA ALA A 73 5.68 -15.96 -3.98
C ALA A 73 5.10 -17.28 -3.43
N ARG A 74 5.92 -18.00 -2.68
CA ARG A 74 5.57 -19.21 -1.91
C ARG A 74 6.35 -19.15 -0.60
N VAL A 75 5.75 -19.56 0.50
CA VAL A 75 6.38 -19.52 1.83
C VAL A 75 6.27 -20.86 2.54
N GLN A 76 7.15 -21.11 3.51
CA GLN A 76 7.13 -22.32 4.33
C GLN A 76 6.62 -22.00 5.74
N PRO A 77 5.90 -22.93 6.40
CA PRO A 77 5.58 -22.78 7.80
C PRO A 77 6.83 -22.91 8.70
N PRO A 78 6.86 -22.27 9.88
CA PRO A 78 5.84 -21.38 10.40
C PRO A 78 5.94 -19.97 9.78
N VAL A 79 4.78 -19.41 9.43
CA VAL A 79 4.63 -18.00 9.07
C VAL A 79 3.89 -17.30 10.19
N ARG A 80 4.45 -16.26 10.77
CA ARG A 80 3.83 -15.46 11.84
C ARG A 80 3.31 -14.15 11.28
N GLU A 81 2.29 -13.59 11.93
CA GLU A 81 1.88 -12.22 11.63
C GLU A 81 3.05 -11.24 11.79
N GLY A 82 3.22 -10.36 10.80
CA GLY A 82 4.32 -9.42 10.73
C GLY A 82 5.57 -9.95 10.02
N ASP A 83 5.69 -11.25 9.74
CA ASP A 83 6.84 -11.79 9.01
C ASP A 83 6.92 -11.18 7.61
N VAL A 84 8.15 -10.84 7.20
CA VAL A 84 8.44 -10.35 5.86
C VAL A 84 8.40 -11.52 4.88
N VAL A 85 7.50 -11.44 3.91
CA VAL A 85 7.32 -12.41 2.82
C VAL A 85 8.18 -12.05 1.61
N VAL A 86 8.27 -10.76 1.29
CA VAL A 86 9.18 -10.21 0.28
C VAL A 86 9.73 -8.89 0.81
N ALA A 87 11.04 -8.81 0.96
CA ALA A 87 11.72 -7.56 1.36
C ALA A 87 11.85 -6.62 0.16
N ASP A 88 11.78 -5.31 0.40
CA ASP A 88 11.96 -4.25 -0.61
C ASP A 88 11.26 -4.55 -1.95
N ILE A 89 9.93 -4.70 -1.89
CA ILE A 89 9.18 -5.19 -3.04
C ILE A 89 9.23 -4.20 -4.20
N CYS A 90 9.76 -4.64 -5.34
CA CYS A 90 9.86 -3.84 -6.56
C CYS A 90 10.67 -2.53 -6.42
N ASP A 91 11.72 -2.56 -5.59
CA ASP A 91 12.64 -1.44 -5.32
C ASP A 91 11.91 -0.21 -4.77
N THR A 92 10.96 -0.43 -3.86
CA THR A 92 10.12 0.62 -3.28
C THR A 92 10.57 1.05 -1.88
N GLY A 93 11.49 0.32 -1.26
CA GLY A 93 11.85 0.40 0.16
C GLY A 93 10.76 -0.11 1.10
N ILE A 94 9.74 -0.81 0.57
CA ILE A 94 8.57 -1.28 1.33
C ILE A 94 8.53 -2.81 1.29
N ASP A 95 8.35 -3.43 2.44
CA ASP A 95 8.21 -4.88 2.54
C ASP A 95 6.77 -5.34 2.28
N ALA A 96 6.61 -6.59 1.85
CA ALA A 96 5.35 -7.30 1.93
C ALA A 96 5.35 -8.21 3.16
N ILE A 97 4.37 -8.04 4.04
CA ILE A 97 4.29 -8.69 5.35
C ILE A 97 3.05 -9.57 5.49
N ALA A 98 3.17 -10.67 6.22
CA ALA A 98 2.06 -11.53 6.60
C ALA A 98 1.13 -10.82 7.59
N THR A 99 -0.19 -11.02 7.44
CA THR A 99 -1.21 -10.40 8.30
C THR A 99 -1.92 -11.42 9.18
N LYS A 100 -1.49 -12.69 9.16
CA LYS A 100 -1.98 -13.75 10.04
C LYS A 100 -0.92 -14.84 10.18
N THR A 101 -1.00 -15.60 11.25
CA THR A 101 -0.14 -16.76 11.49
C THR A 101 -0.67 -18.01 10.78
N VAL A 102 0.24 -18.79 10.18
CA VAL A 102 0.02 -20.14 9.65
C VAL A 102 1.20 -21.02 10.12
N LEU A 103 0.92 -21.96 11.01
CA LEU A 103 1.91 -22.88 11.60
C LEU A 103 2.03 -24.17 10.79
#